data_AF-A0A0U2MTK7-F1
#
_entry.id   AF-A0A0U2MTK7-F1
#
_cell.length_a   1.000
_cell.length_b   1.000
_cell.length_c   1.000
_cell.angle_alpha   90.00
_cell.angle_beta   90.00
_cell.angle_gamma   90.00
#
_symmetry.space_group_name_H-M   'P 1'
#
loop_
_entity.id
_entity.type
_entity.pdbx_description
1 polymer ?
#
loop_
_entity_poly.entity_id
_entity_poly.type
_entity_poly.pdbx_seq_one_letter_code
_entity_poly.pdbx_strand_id
1 'polypeptide(L)'
;MKDACTKAKGNREIRVSLKYLRYKQQAREKLRSEEGYALSVRRMIEPESVFGQMKNNRNFRRFLLRGLPKVSLEVGWLSLAHNLLKWAAMNQKGRVREYV
;
A
#
# COMPACT_ATOMS: atom_id res chain seq x y z
N MET A 1 26.98 35.71 -17.04
CA MET A 1 26.77 34.24 -16.90
C MET A 1 25.36 33.89 -16.44
N LYS A 2 24.74 34.60 -15.48
CA LYS A 2 23.35 34.32 -15.04
C LYS A 2 22.27 34.64 -16.08
N ASP A 3 22.37 35.78 -16.76
CA ASP A 3 21.41 36.20 -17.80
C ASP A 3 21.40 35.29 -19.02
N ALA A 4 22.50 34.57 -19.28
CA ALA A 4 22.58 33.56 -20.33
C ALA A 4 21.90 32.23 -19.93
N CYS A 5 21.68 32.00 -18.63
CA CYS A 5 21.21 30.72 -18.10
C CYS A 5 19.78 30.78 -17.54
N THR A 6 19.27 31.94 -17.12
CA THR A 6 17.93 32.06 -16.49
C THR A 6 17.35 33.47 -16.63
N LYS A 7 16.06 33.56 -16.96
CA LYS A 7 15.29 34.82 -17.04
C LYS A 7 14.65 35.26 -15.70
N ALA A 8 14.91 34.54 -14.60
CA ALA A 8 14.31 34.84 -13.32
C ALA A 8 14.90 36.13 -12.71
N LYS A 9 14.03 37.05 -12.29
CA LYS A 9 14.38 38.36 -11.72
C LYS A 9 15.09 38.32 -10.36
N GLY A 10 15.16 37.17 -9.69
CA GLY A 10 15.69 37.05 -8.34
C GLY A 10 16.42 35.73 -8.08
N ASN A 11 17.04 35.64 -6.90
CA ASN A 11 17.64 34.40 -6.42
C ASN A 11 16.54 33.39 -6.03
N ARG A 12 16.85 32.10 -6.14
CA ARG A 12 15.97 31.06 -5.61
C ARG A 12 15.91 31.18 -4.08
N GLU A 13 14.72 31.41 -3.55
CA GLU A 13 14.45 31.31 -2.11
C GLU A 13 13.98 29.90 -1.78
N ILE A 14 14.60 29.28 -0.77
CA ILE A 14 14.14 28.01 -0.21
C ILE A 14 13.40 28.35 1.08
N ARG A 15 12.10 28.05 1.12
CA ARG A 15 11.27 28.21 2.32
C ARG A 15 11.11 26.86 3.00
N VAL A 16 11.37 26.82 4.30
CA VAL A 16 11.28 25.61 5.11
C VAL A 16 10.25 25.79 6.21
N SER A 17 9.30 24.86 6.30
CA SER A 17 8.34 24.84 7.41
C SER A 17 8.91 24.04 8.58
N LEU A 18 9.19 24.72 9.70
CA LEU A 18 9.67 24.08 10.93
C LEU A 18 8.64 23.07 11.48
N LYS A 19 7.34 23.37 11.35
CA LYS A 19 6.26 22.47 11.76
C LYS A 19 6.27 21.17 10.96
N TYR A 20 6.46 21.27 9.64
CA TYR A 20 6.58 20.10 8.77
C TYR A 20 7.81 19.25 9.13
N LEU A 21 8.96 19.87 9.40
CA LEU A 21 10.15 19.15 9.82
C LEU A 21 9.94 18.37 11.12
N ARG A 22 9.26 18.97 12.10
CA ARG A 22 8.90 18.30 13.37
C ARG A 22 8.04 17.06 13.13
N TYR A 23 6.96 17.16 12.36
CA TYR A 23 6.12 16.00 12.05
C TYR A 23 6.87 14.92 11.26
N LYS A 24 7.73 15.32 10.32
CA LYS A 24 8.55 14.38 9.57
C LYS A 24 9.53 13.63 10.47
N GLN A 25 10.08 14.29 11.48
CA GLN A 25 10.96 13.67 12.47
C GLN A 25 10.21 12.67 13.34
N GLN A 26 9.04 13.05 13.88
CA GLN A 26 8.18 12.14 14.64
C GLN A 26 7.77 10.90 13.84
N ALA A 27 7.42 11.07 12.55
CA ALA A 27 7.10 9.95 11.68
C ALA A 27 8.30 9.03 11.45
N ARG A 28 9.50 9.59 11.26
CA ARG A 28 10.73 8.81 11.09
C ARG A 28 11.08 8.02 12.34
N GLU A 29 10.96 8.62 13.52
CA GLU A 29 11.21 7.94 14.79
C GLU A 29 10.27 6.74 14.96
N LYS A 30 8.97 6.93 14.71
CA LYS A 30 7.98 5.85 14.75
C LYS A 30 8.29 4.75 13.74
N LEU A 31 8.62 5.10 12.49
CA LEU A 31 8.92 4.12 11.45
C LEU A 31 10.23 3.36 11.70
N ARG A 32 11.20 3.96 12.41
CA ARG A 32 12.49 3.35 12.75
C ARG A 32 12.49 2.60 14.08
N SER A 33 11.45 2.75 14.89
CA SER A 33 11.26 1.91 16.08
C SER A 33 11.16 0.44 15.70
N GLU A 34 11.49 -0.46 16.63
CA GLU A 34 11.38 -1.90 16.41
C GLU A 34 9.94 -2.32 16.06
N GLU A 35 8.96 -1.71 16.72
CA GLU A 35 7.54 -1.91 16.42
C GLU A 35 7.20 -1.47 14.99
N GLY A 36 7.65 -0.29 14.59
CA GLY A 36 7.45 0.25 13.25
C GLY A 36 8.07 -0.64 12.17
N TYR A 37 9.27 -1.16 12.44
CA TYR A 37 9.93 -2.12 11.57
C TYR A 37 9.15 -3.43 11.46
N ALA A 38 8.74 -4.02 12.59
CA ALA A 38 7.96 -5.25 12.62
C ALA A 38 6.64 -5.12 11.85
N LEU A 39 5.93 -4.00 12.03
CA LEU A 39 4.70 -3.70 11.28
C LEU A 39 4.97 -3.53 9.78
N SER A 40 6.10 -2.93 9.39
CA SER A 40 6.50 -2.76 7.99
C SER A 40 6.76 -4.11 7.32
N VAL A 41 7.52 -4.99 7.98
CA VAL A 41 7.78 -6.36 7.50
C VAL A 41 6.46 -7.13 7.35
N ARG A 42 5.57 -7.03 8.33
CA ARG A 42 4.25 -7.67 8.28
C ARG A 42 3.40 -7.16 7.12
N ARG A 43 3.48 -5.86 6.80
CA ARG A 43 2.75 -5.25 5.66
C ARG A 43 3.17 -5.83 4.30
N MET A 44 4.45 -6.16 4.12
CA MET A 44 4.92 -6.75 2.86
C MET A 44 4.26 -8.11 2.59
N ILE A 45 3.93 -8.86 3.65
CA ILE A 45 3.38 -10.20 3.54
C ILE A 45 1.85 -10.17 3.50
N GLU A 46 1.21 -9.41 4.39
CA GLU A 46 -0.24 -9.47 4.56
C GLU A 46 -1.00 -8.62 3.51
N PRO A 47 -0.99 -7.28 3.55
CA PRO A 47 -1.74 -6.46 2.60
C PRO A 47 -1.16 -6.48 1.19
N GLU A 48 0.16 -6.38 1.01
CA GLU A 48 0.74 -6.22 -0.33
C GLU A 48 0.54 -7.46 -1.20
N SER A 49 0.70 -8.66 -0.63
CA SER A 49 0.46 -9.90 -1.37
C SER A 49 -1.01 -10.03 -1.80
N VAL A 50 -1.96 -9.67 -0.93
CA VAL A 50 -3.40 -9.72 -1.22
C VAL A 50 -3.74 -8.74 -2.35
N PHE A 51 -3.23 -7.51 -2.31
CA PHE A 51 -3.43 -6.55 -3.40
C PHE A 51 -2.77 -6.97 -4.71
N GLY A 52 -1.58 -7.59 -4.65
CA GLY A 52 -0.92 -8.16 -5.83
C GLY A 52 -1.75 -9.25 -6.49
N GLN A 53 -2.31 -10.18 -5.69
CA GLN A 53 -3.20 -11.23 -6.15
C GLN A 53 -4.47 -10.66 -6.80
N MET A 54 -5.10 -9.66 -6.16
CA MET A 54 -6.31 -9.04 -6.72
C MET A 54 -6.03 -8.28 -8.02
N LYS A 55 -4.98 -7.46 -8.06
CA LYS A 55 -4.71 -6.58 -9.21
C LYS A 55 -4.07 -7.30 -10.38
N ASN A 56 -2.99 -8.06 -10.13
CA ASN A 56 -2.21 -8.67 -11.19
C ASN A 56 -2.76 -10.04 -11.57
N ASN A 57 -2.95 -10.93 -10.59
CA ASN A 57 -3.32 -12.31 -10.87
C ASN A 57 -4.80 -12.46 -11.26
N ARG A 58 -5.66 -11.57 -10.77
CA ARG A 58 -7.10 -11.56 -11.09
C ARG A 58 -7.52 -10.40 -12.00
N ASN A 59 -6.55 -9.64 -12.52
CA ASN A 59 -6.78 -8.53 -13.45
C ASN A 59 -7.80 -7.50 -12.97
N PHE A 60 -7.95 -7.30 -11.65
CA PHE A 60 -8.82 -6.23 -11.15
C PHE A 60 -8.16 -4.87 -11.37
N ARG A 61 -8.65 -4.12 -12.36
CA ARG A 61 -8.08 -2.81 -12.75
C ARG A 61 -8.92 -1.63 -12.31
N ARG A 62 -10.25 -1.76 -12.32
CA ARG A 62 -11.19 -0.66 -12.07
C ARG A 62 -12.46 -1.18 -11.40
N PHE A 63 -13.04 -0.35 -10.54
CA PHE A 63 -14.39 -0.57 -10.01
C PHE A 63 -15.44 -0.38 -11.10
N LEU A 64 -16.52 -1.15 -11.03
CA LEU A 64 -17.63 -1.09 -11.97
C LEU A 64 -18.64 -0.03 -11.57
N LEU A 65 -18.88 0.13 -10.27
CA LEU A 65 -19.83 1.07 -9.68
C LEU A 65 -19.11 2.34 -9.22
N ARG A 66 -19.91 3.39 -8.99
CA ARG A 66 -19.45 4.69 -8.49
C ARG A 66 -20.15 5.07 -7.20
N GLY A 67 -19.46 5.84 -6.37
CA GLY A 67 -19.91 6.26 -5.04
C GLY A 67 -19.39 5.34 -3.95
N LEU A 68 -18.98 5.93 -2.81
CA LEU A 68 -18.35 5.21 -1.71
C LEU A 68 -19.13 3.97 -1.25
N PRO A 69 -20.47 4.02 -1.06
CA PRO A 69 -21.22 2.85 -0.60
C PRO A 69 -21.13 1.65 -1.55
N LYS A 70 -21.21 1.90 -2.86
CA LYS A 70 -21.19 0.85 -3.88
C LYS A 70 -19.79 0.28 -4.09
N VAL A 71 -18.77 1.15 -4.09
CA VAL A 71 -17.37 0.72 -4.17
C VAL A 71 -16.99 -0.11 -2.95
N SER A 72 -17.46 0.23 -1.75
CA SER A 72 -17.25 -0.57 -0.55
C SER A 72 -17.81 -1.99 -0.68
N LEU A 73 -18.99 -2.16 -1.31
CA LEU A 73 -19.55 -3.49 -1.58
C LEU A 73 -18.65 -4.29 -2.55
N GLU A 74 -18.19 -3.68 -3.65
CA GLU A 74 -17.27 -4.34 -4.59
C GLU A 74 -15.99 -4.83 -3.92
N VAL A 75 -15.36 -3.98 -3.09
CA VAL A 75 -14.19 -4.38 -2.31
C VAL A 75 -14.52 -5.54 -1.38
N GLY A 76 -15.67 -5.48 -0.69
CA GLY A 76 -16.14 -6.56 0.18
C GLY A 76 -16.28 -7.90 -0.55
N TRP A 77 -16.91 -7.91 -1.72
CA TRP A 77 -17.05 -9.10 -2.56
C TRP A 77 -15.71 -9.65 -3.03
N LEU A 78 -14.80 -8.78 -3.48
CA LEU A 78 -13.44 -9.16 -3.90
C LEU A 78 -12.65 -9.79 -2.74
N SER A 79 -12.73 -9.21 -1.55
CA SER A 79 -12.10 -9.74 -0.34
C SER A 79 -12.70 -11.08 0.08
N LEU A 80 -14.03 -11.23 0.03
CA LEU A 80 -14.69 -12.50 0.34
C LEU A 80 -14.25 -13.60 -0.63
N ALA A 81 -14.29 -13.34 -1.94
CA ALA A 81 -13.83 -14.28 -2.95
C ALA A 81 -12.34 -14.64 -2.75
N HIS A 82 -11.50 -13.67 -2.38
CA HIS A 82 -10.10 -13.93 -2.04
C HIS A 82 -9.95 -14.89 -0.85
N ASN A 83 -10.69 -14.67 0.22
CA ASN A 83 -10.63 -15.49 1.42
C ASN A 83 -11.13 -16.93 1.16
N LEU A 84 -12.21 -17.08 0.40
CA LEU A 84 -12.74 -18.39 0.02
C LEU A 84 -11.73 -19.21 -0.80
N LEU A 85 -11.07 -18.57 -1.76
CA LEU A 85 -10.01 -19.22 -2.55
C LEU A 85 -8.82 -19.63 -1.69
N LYS A 86 -8.43 -18.78 -0.73
CA LYS A 86 -7.37 -19.12 0.23
C LYS A 86 -7.76 -20.31 1.10
N TRP A 87 -8.99 -20.33 1.60
CA TRP A 87 -9.53 -21.44 2.41
C TRP A 87 -9.55 -22.75 1.62
N ALA A 88 -10.04 -22.74 0.39
CA ALA A 88 -10.03 -23.90 -0.50
C ALA A 88 -8.61 -24.45 -0.74
N ALA A 89 -7.64 -23.57 -1.00
CA ALA A 89 -6.25 -23.97 -1.20
C ALA A 89 -5.61 -24.55 0.08
N MET A 90 -5.97 -24.04 1.26
CA MET A 90 -5.49 -24.60 2.53
C MET A 90 -6.06 -26.00 2.79
N ASN A 91 -7.35 -26.20 2.52
CA ASN A 91 -8.00 -27.50 2.69
C ASN A 91 -7.43 -28.56 1.72
N GLN A 92 -7.14 -28.19 0.47
CA GLN A 92 -6.48 -29.08 -0.47
C GLN A 92 -5.08 -29.49 0.00
N LYS A 93 -4.29 -28.54 0.52
CA LYS A 93 -2.97 -28.83 1.09
C LYS A 93 -3.04 -29.70 2.34
N GLY A 94 -4.04 -29.49 3.21
CA GLY A 94 -4.30 -30.33 4.37
C GLY A 94 -4.58 -31.78 3.97
N ARG A 95 -5.41 -31.97 2.93
CA ARG A 95 -5.67 -33.29 2.35
C ARG A 95 -4.40 -33.93 1.79
N VAL A 96 -3.58 -33.20 1.02
CA VAL A 96 -2.31 -33.75 0.49
C VAL A 96 -1.34 -34.14 1.61
N ARG A 97 -1.29 -33.38 2.71
CA ARG A 97 -0.43 -33.69 3.87
C ARG A 97 -0.88 -34.90 4.69
N GLU A 98 -2.13 -35.32 4.55
CA GLU A 98 -2.70 -36.51 5.20
C GLU A 98 -2.41 -37.80 4.40
N TYR A 99 -2.06 -37.67 3.12
CA TYR A 99 -1.70 -38.78 2.23
C TYR A 99 -0.19 -38.91 1.96
N VAL A 100 0.65 -38.10 2.61
CA VAL A 100 2.13 -38.15 2.54
C VAL A 100 2.69 -38.56 3.88
#